data_AF-A0A7J4VPK7-F1
#
_entry.id   AF-A0A7J4VPK7-F1
#
_cell.length_a   1.000
_cell.length_b   1.000
_cell.length_c   1.000
_cell.angle_alpha   90.00
_cell.angle_beta   90.00
_cell.angle_gamma   90.00
#
_symmetry.space_group_name_H-M   'P 1'
#
loop_
_entity.id
_entity.type
_entity.pdbx_description
1 polymer ?
#
loop_
_entity_poly.entity_id
_entity_poly.type
_entity_poly.pdbx_seq_one_letter_code
_entity_poly.pdbx_strand_id
1 'polypeptide(L)'
;MPRIERRSIENETRVIGWVDDAGNLVDDVPDRFQAQYMFVDERIGKTFVSGCTLAEKGLATTSIRDVVTFGFSTDEWLDILEWEKRNGTYIQSEDELNDLFALEIRDLPSP
;
A
#
# COMPACT_ATOMS: atom_id res chain seq x y z
N MET A 1 -1.12 31.63 23.73
CA MET A 1 -0.56 30.81 22.63
C MET A 1 -1.67 29.88 22.15
N PRO A 2 -2.08 29.90 20.88
CA PRO A 2 -3.07 28.96 20.40
C PRO A 2 -2.44 27.57 20.32
N ARG A 3 -3.14 26.61 20.91
CA ARG A 3 -2.83 25.18 20.84
C ARG A 3 -2.91 24.81 19.36
N ILE A 4 -1.77 24.49 18.74
CA ILE A 4 -1.76 23.92 17.38
C ILE A 4 -2.52 22.61 17.50
N GLU A 5 -3.78 22.60 17.04
CA GLU A 5 -4.53 21.37 16.89
C GLU A 5 -3.74 20.50 15.91
N ARG A 6 -3.19 19.39 16.38
CA ARG A 6 -2.58 18.34 15.53
C ARG A 6 -3.65 17.56 14.74
N ARG A 7 -4.79 18.18 14.45
CA ARG A 7 -5.73 17.76 13.42
C ARG A 7 -5.36 18.69 12.26
N SER A 8 -4.80 18.26 11.14
CA SER A 8 -5.63 17.98 9.96
C SER A 8 -4.78 17.62 8.71
N ILE A 9 -3.49 17.29 8.82
CA ILE A 9 -2.66 17.10 7.61
C ILE A 9 -2.70 15.64 7.10
N GLU A 10 -3.04 14.67 7.95
CA GLU A 10 -2.70 13.28 7.64
C GLU A 10 -3.75 12.44 6.88
N ASN A 11 -4.95 12.92 6.55
CA ASN A 11 -5.93 12.04 5.90
C ASN A 11 -6.93 12.78 5.00
N GLU A 12 -6.46 13.53 4.00
CA GLU A 12 -7.38 14.01 2.96
C GLU A 12 -7.88 12.86 2.08
N THR A 13 -7.17 11.74 2.05
CA THR A 13 -7.53 10.54 1.31
C THR A 13 -7.47 9.31 2.21
N ARG A 14 -8.46 8.41 2.09
CA ARG A 14 -8.50 7.14 2.82
C ARG A 14 -8.88 5.99 1.91
N VAL A 15 -8.10 4.91 1.96
CA VAL A 15 -8.41 3.68 1.22
C VAL A 15 -9.60 2.99 1.86
N ILE A 16 -10.47 2.43 1.02
CA ILE A 16 -11.65 1.65 1.43
C ILE A 16 -11.36 0.15 1.27
N GLY A 17 -10.76 -0.24 0.15
CA GLY A 17 -10.45 -1.64 -0.17
C GLY A 17 -10.18 -1.83 -1.66
N TRP A 18 -9.98 -3.08 -2.05
CA TRP A 18 -9.77 -3.48 -3.45
C TRP A 18 -11.05 -3.41 -4.27
N VAL A 19 -10.92 -3.32 -5.60
CA VAL A 19 -12.06 -3.42 -6.51
C VAL A 19 -11.85 -4.46 -7.60
N ASP A 20 -12.94 -5.08 -8.04
CA ASP A 20 -12.99 -5.92 -9.24
C ASP A 20 -13.07 -5.08 -10.54
N ASP A 21 -13.04 -5.74 -11.70
CA ASP A 21 -13.16 -5.11 -13.02
C ASP A 21 -14.49 -4.37 -13.23
N ALA A 22 -15.51 -4.68 -12.44
CA ALA A 22 -16.81 -4.01 -12.45
C ALA A 22 -16.87 -2.82 -11.46
N GLY A 23 -15.79 -2.55 -10.73
CA GLY A 23 -15.68 -1.47 -9.75
C GLY A 23 -16.34 -1.77 -8.40
N ASN A 24 -16.69 -3.03 -8.12
CA ASN A 24 -17.24 -3.44 -6.83
C ASN A 24 -16.12 -3.74 -5.84
N LEU A 25 -16.36 -3.43 -4.56
CA LEU A 25 -15.43 -3.79 -3.49
C LEU A 25 -15.31 -5.31 -3.36
N VAL A 26 -14.08 -5.79 -3.22
CA VAL A 26 -13.75 -7.20 -2.98
C VAL A 26 -12.82 -7.33 -1.78
N ASP A 27 -12.92 -8.48 -1.10
CA ASP A 27 -12.13 -8.76 0.11
C ASP A 27 -10.68 -9.13 -0.22
N ASP A 28 -10.43 -9.73 -1.39
CA ASP A 28 -9.11 -10.21 -1.79
C ASP A 28 -8.92 -10.11 -3.30
N VAL A 29 -7.66 -10.06 -3.72
CA VAL A 29 -7.23 -9.95 -5.11
C VAL A 29 -6.07 -10.91 -5.39
N PRO A 30 -5.95 -11.46 -6.61
CA PRO A 30 -4.85 -12.38 -6.93
C PRO A 30 -3.45 -11.76 -6.79
N ASP A 31 -3.34 -10.45 -7.05
CA ASP A 31 -2.09 -9.70 -6.92
C ASP A 31 -2.39 -8.27 -6.41
N ARG A 32 -1.94 -7.95 -5.20
CA ARG A 32 -2.19 -6.63 -4.57
C ARG A 32 -1.47 -5.50 -5.30
N PHE A 33 -0.39 -5.78 -6.02
CA PHE A 33 0.38 -4.77 -6.75
C PHE A 33 -0.25 -4.38 -8.07
N GLN A 34 -1.01 -5.29 -8.69
CA GLN A 34 -1.70 -5.08 -9.97
C GLN A 34 -3.17 -4.67 -9.81
N ALA A 35 -3.73 -4.78 -8.60
CA ALA A 35 -5.13 -4.45 -8.36
C ALA A 35 -5.40 -2.93 -8.31
N GLN A 36 -6.59 -2.56 -8.77
CA GLN A 36 -7.16 -1.25 -8.48
C GLN A 36 -7.82 -1.25 -7.11
N TYR A 37 -7.91 -0.05 -6.52
CA TYR A 37 -8.51 0.13 -5.21
C TYR A 37 -9.43 1.34 -5.18
N MET A 38 -10.36 1.30 -4.24
CA MET A 38 -11.27 2.40 -3.97
C MET A 38 -10.75 3.24 -2.81
N PHE A 39 -10.86 4.55 -2.93
CA PHE A 39 -10.53 5.49 -1.86
C PHE A 39 -11.58 6.60 -1.78
N VAL A 40 -11.69 7.22 -0.61
CA VAL A 40 -12.48 8.44 -0.40
C VAL A 40 -11.55 9.64 -0.31
N ASP A 41 -11.82 10.69 -1.07
CA ASP A 41 -11.30 12.04 -0.83
C ASP A 41 -12.23 12.70 0.21
N GLU A 42 -11.76 12.76 1.45
CA GLU A 42 -12.53 13.26 2.60
C GLU A 42 -12.79 14.77 2.50
N ARG A 43 -11.96 15.52 1.76
CA ARG A 43 -12.12 16.97 1.56
C ARG A 43 -13.35 17.29 0.72
N ILE A 44 -13.69 16.44 -0.25
CA ILE A 44 -14.87 16.62 -1.12
C ILE A 44 -15.98 15.60 -0.88
N GLY A 45 -15.76 14.64 0.03
CA GLY A 45 -16.73 13.61 0.41
C GLY A 45 -17.09 12.67 -0.74
N LYS A 46 -16.15 12.40 -1.65
CA LYS A 46 -16.38 11.56 -2.83
C LYS A 46 -15.46 10.36 -2.87
N THR A 47 -16.00 9.28 -3.40
CA THR A 47 -15.29 8.03 -3.61
C THR A 47 -14.81 7.91 -5.05
N PHE A 48 -13.60 7.39 -5.22
CA PHE A 48 -12.95 7.19 -6.50
C PHE A 48 -12.35 5.78 -6.57
N VAL A 49 -12.33 5.23 -7.78
CA VAL A 49 -11.46 4.11 -8.12
C VAL A 49 -10.10 4.69 -8.50
N SER A 50 -9.03 4.05 -8.06
CA SER A 50 -7.66 4.47 -8.34
C SER A 50 -7.40 4.48 -9.85
N GLY A 51 -6.79 5.56 -10.33
CA GLY A 51 -6.32 5.64 -11.72
C GLY A 51 -5.02 4.88 -11.96
N CYS A 52 -4.38 4.37 -10.90
CA CYS A 52 -3.15 3.61 -10.94
C CYS A 52 -3.15 2.47 -9.92
N THR A 53 -2.31 1.47 -10.16
CA THR A 53 -2.06 0.32 -9.28
C THR A 53 -0.93 0.63 -8.29
N LEU A 54 -0.68 -0.24 -7.31
CA LEU A 54 0.46 -0.06 -6.41
C LEU A 54 1.79 -0.24 -7.15
N ALA A 55 1.87 -1.12 -8.15
CA ALA A 55 3.06 -1.31 -8.98
C ALA A 55 3.50 -0.04 -9.72
N GLU A 56 2.56 0.89 -9.99
CA GLU A 56 2.83 2.15 -10.67
C GLU A 56 3.20 3.30 -9.73
N LYS A 57 2.73 3.29 -8.47
CA LYS A 57 2.94 4.41 -7.52
C LYS A 57 3.80 4.09 -6.30
N GLY A 58 4.06 2.82 -6.03
CA GLY A 58 4.73 2.32 -4.84
C GLY A 58 3.94 2.53 -3.54
N LEU A 59 4.56 2.15 -2.42
CA LEU A 59 3.95 2.26 -1.08
C LEU A 59 4.54 3.39 -0.23
N ALA A 60 5.60 4.06 -0.69
CA ALA A 60 6.28 5.15 0.05
C ALA A 60 5.40 6.30 0.52
N THR A 61 4.33 6.61 -0.21
CA THR A 61 3.38 7.70 0.13
C THR A 61 2.09 7.19 0.76
N THR A 62 1.95 5.88 0.94
CA THR A 62 0.74 5.26 1.50
C THR A 62 0.85 5.22 3.02
N SER A 63 -0.23 5.61 3.71
CA SER A 63 -0.26 5.57 5.18
C SER A 63 -0.30 4.13 5.68
N ILE A 64 0.24 3.87 6.88
CA ILE A 64 0.19 2.53 7.49
C ILE A 64 -1.25 2.01 7.65
N ARG A 65 -2.22 2.90 7.90
CA ARG A 65 -3.64 2.54 7.98
C ARG A 65 -4.13 1.95 6.67
N ASP A 66 -3.77 2.59 5.56
CA ASP A 66 -4.21 2.18 4.22
C ASP A 66 -3.47 0.91 3.77
N VAL A 67 -2.19 0.78 4.12
CA VAL A 67 -1.40 -0.45 3.92
C VAL A 67 -2.04 -1.66 4.61
N VAL A 68 -2.48 -1.51 5.87
CA VAL A 68 -3.21 -2.57 6.58
C VAL A 68 -4.56 -2.84 5.92
N THR A 69 -5.21 -1.83 5.35
CA THR A 69 -6.48 -1.99 4.62
C THR A 69 -6.28 -2.80 3.33
N PHE A 70 -5.10 -2.68 2.70
CA PHE A 70 -4.69 -3.52 1.57
C PHE A 70 -4.32 -4.95 1.95
N GLY A 71 -4.28 -5.28 3.24
CA GLY A 71 -3.94 -6.62 3.73
C GLY A 71 -2.44 -6.88 3.85
N PHE A 72 -1.60 -5.86 3.79
CA PHE A 72 -0.18 -6.00 4.15
C PHE A 72 0.01 -5.95 5.66
N SER A 73 0.90 -6.78 6.17
CA SER A 73 1.48 -6.64 7.50
C SER A 73 2.40 -5.42 7.58
N THR A 74 2.71 -4.99 8.80
CA THR A 74 3.66 -3.88 9.01
C THR A 74 5.08 -4.26 8.59
N ASP A 75 5.48 -5.51 8.79
CA ASP A 75 6.81 -6.00 8.41
C ASP A 75 6.93 -6.01 6.88
N GLU A 76 5.94 -6.58 6.16
CA GLU A 76 5.91 -6.54 4.69
C GLU A 76 6.07 -5.11 4.16
N TRP A 77 5.36 -4.16 4.75
CA TRP A 77 5.44 -2.78 4.32
C TRP A 77 6.82 -2.16 4.53
N LEU A 78 7.44 -2.39 5.68
CA LEU A 78 8.77 -1.84 5.97
C LEU A 78 9.82 -2.40 5.00
N ASP A 79 9.75 -3.69 4.70
CA ASP A 79 10.70 -4.37 3.80
C ASP A 79 10.49 -3.90 2.35
N ILE A 80 9.23 -3.72 1.92
CA ILE A 80 8.92 -3.10 0.63
C ILE A 80 9.51 -1.68 0.56
N LEU A 81 9.30 -0.85 1.60
CA LEU A 81 9.83 0.52 1.61
C LEU A 81 11.35 0.58 1.52
N GLU A 82 12.06 -0.31 2.23
CA GLU A 82 13.52 -0.39 2.16
C GLU A 82 13.98 -0.83 0.77
N TRP A 83 13.30 -1.83 0.19
CA TRP A 83 13.59 -2.33 -1.15
C TRP A 83 13.35 -1.26 -2.22
N GLU A 84 12.20 -0.58 -2.20
CA GLU A 84 11.85 0.47 -3.17
C GLU A 84 12.88 1.60 -3.12
N LYS A 85 13.30 1.98 -1.92
CA LYS A 85 14.32 3.01 -1.70
C LYS A 85 15.69 2.61 -2.24
N ARG A 86 16.09 1.34 -2.07
CA ARG A 86 17.39 0.83 -2.56
C ARG A 86 17.42 0.70 -4.09
N ASN A 87 16.34 0.23 -4.69
CA ASN A 87 16.29 -0.09 -6.12
C ASN A 87 15.82 1.08 -7.00
N GLY A 88 15.16 2.09 -6.42
CA GLY A 88 14.64 3.24 -7.16
C GLY A 88 13.47 2.89 -8.10
N THR A 89 12.80 1.77 -7.83
CA THR A 89 11.61 1.26 -8.55
C THR A 89 10.65 0.64 -7.55
N TYR A 90 9.44 0.27 -7.98
CA TYR A 90 8.40 -0.32 -7.14
C TYR A 90 8.31 -1.84 -7.35
N ILE A 91 7.84 -2.55 -6.32
CA ILE A 91 7.50 -3.97 -6.44
C ILE A 91 6.34 -4.10 -7.44
N GLN A 92 6.48 -5.01 -8.38
CA GLN A 92 5.56 -5.16 -9.51
C GLN A 92 4.55 -6.30 -9.30
N SER A 93 4.78 -7.24 -8.39
CA SER A 93 3.90 -8.40 -8.22
C SER A 93 4.06 -9.08 -6.86
N GLU A 94 3.11 -9.94 -6.50
CA GLU A 94 3.24 -10.83 -5.34
C GLU A 94 4.43 -11.79 -5.47
N ASP A 95 4.75 -12.24 -6.69
CA ASP A 95 5.89 -13.13 -6.93
C ASP A 95 7.22 -12.42 -6.59
N GLU A 96 7.36 -11.14 -6.97
CA GLU A 96 8.54 -10.34 -6.63
C GLU A 96 8.63 -10.08 -5.11
N LEU A 97 7.51 -9.86 -4.43
CA LEU A 97 7.46 -9.76 -2.98
C LEU A 97 7.88 -11.08 -2.31
N ASN A 98 7.41 -12.22 -2.82
CA ASN A 98 7.81 -13.53 -2.31
C ASN A 98 9.30 -13.80 -2.52
N ASP A 99 9.86 -13.39 -3.66
CA ASP A 99 11.30 -13.50 -3.93
C ASP A 99 12.12 -12.63 -2.97
N LEU A 100 11.65 -11.44 -2.61
CA LEU A 100 12.28 -10.58 -1.60
C LEU A 100 12.40 -11.31 -0.25
N PHE A 101 11.31 -11.88 0.26
CA PHE A 101 11.34 -12.61 1.53
C PHE A 101 12.12 -13.93 1.46
N ALA A 102 12.10 -14.60 0.31
CA ALA A 102 12.90 -15.80 0.10
C ALA A 102 14.41 -15.52 0.15
N LEU A 103 14.84 -14.31 -0.24
CA LEU A 103 16.23 -13.87 -0.14
C LEU A 103 16.60 -13.48 1.30
N GLU A 104 15.73 -12.78 2.04
CA GLU A 104 15.99 -12.43 3.44
C GLU A 104 16.14 -13.64 4.35
N ILE A 105 15.34 -14.70 4.14
CA ILE A 105 15.46 -15.96 4.88
C ILE A 105 16.85 -16.60 4.67
N ARG A 106 17.49 -16.37 3.53
CA ARG A 106 18.82 -16.94 3.20
C ARG A 106 19.98 -16.15 3.82
N ASP A 107 19.77 -14.90 4.19
CA ASP A 107 20.78 -14.03 4.84
C ASP A 107 20.78 -14.15 6.37
N LEU A 108 19.87 -14.93 6.96
CA LEU A 108 19.92 -15.27 8.38
C LEU A 108 21.04 -16.29 8.64
N PRO A 109 21.94 -16.05 9.63
CA PRO A 109 22.96 -17.03 9.99
C PRO A 109 22.27 -18.33 10.42
N SER A 110 22.71 -19.46 9.86
CA SER A 110 22.27 -20.78 10.33
C SER A 110 22.56 -20.92 11.83
N PRO A 111 21.65 -21.55 12.60
CA PRO A 111 21.78 -21.68 14.06
C PRO A 111 23.05 -22.44 14.48
#